data_AF-A0A3A8ZZS7-F1
#
_entry.id   AF-A0A3A8ZZS7-F1
#
_cell.length_a   1.000
_cell.length_b   1.000
_cell.length_c   1.000
_cell.angle_alpha   90.00
_cell.angle_beta   90.00
_cell.angle_gamma   90.00
#
_symmetry.space_group_name_H-M   'P 1'
#
loop_
_entity.id
_entity.type
_entity.pdbx_description
1 polymer ?
#
loop_
_entity_poly.entity_id
_entity_poly.type
_entity_poly.pdbx_seq_one_letter_code
_entity_poly.pdbx_strand_id
1 'polypeptide(L)'
;MKKMWKIGVVVFLLGCMFIVGYLSFGETGILGKKREVQQLMEYSNARNSDENIYGGELTRKDAEFIQEHVLGQWRISKRIKSLRTGNISAKGVEEMKSLIITYDKDFARIEGYDQFTFSNPKDVYFYNQCGGNYGLNLPVYHVNRHVDENNIPINNGDFQMEEVAFPLKCELVYVFYNLGYTEEDYPSVICCYDYAADQIYVDPKDTDKLYLSFCGLWELERVPK
;
A
#
# COMPACT_ATOMS: atom_id res chain seq x y z
N MET A 1 41.15 37.61 -29.39
CA MET A 1 41.29 36.14 -29.25
C MET A 1 41.35 35.65 -27.80
N LYS A 2 42.25 36.14 -26.93
CA LYS A 2 42.36 35.65 -25.53
C LYS A 2 41.07 35.77 -24.69
N LYS A 3 40.23 36.78 -24.92
CA LYS A 3 38.98 37.02 -24.18
C LYS A 3 37.87 36.02 -24.55
N MET A 4 37.75 35.67 -25.83
CA MET A 4 36.77 34.69 -26.33
C MET A 4 37.11 33.27 -25.88
N TRP A 5 38.41 32.92 -25.83
CA TRP A 5 38.85 31.62 -25.31
C TRP A 5 38.53 31.45 -23.82
N LYS A 6 38.72 32.50 -23.00
CA LYS A 6 38.34 32.48 -21.58
C LYS A 6 36.84 32.27 -21.37
N ILE A 7 36.00 32.90 -22.21
CA ILE A 7 34.54 32.71 -22.14
C ILE A 7 34.15 31.28 -22.54
N GLY A 8 34.76 30.72 -23.59
CA GLY A 8 34.53 29.34 -24.01
C GLY A 8 34.91 28.32 -22.93
N VAL A 9 36.02 28.53 -22.22
CA VAL A 9 36.45 27.66 -21.11
C VAL A 9 35.48 27.74 -19.93
N VAL A 10 34.97 28.93 -19.59
CA VAL A 10 34.00 29.10 -18.49
C VAL A 10 32.67 28.42 -18.82
N VAL A 11 32.17 28.56 -20.05
CA VAL A 11 30.93 27.90 -20.50
C VAL A 11 31.11 26.37 -20.51
N PHE A 12 32.26 25.87 -20.96
CA PHE A 12 32.57 24.44 -20.93
C PHE A 12 32.61 23.89 -19.49
N LEU A 13 33.28 24.58 -18.57
CA LEU A 13 33.34 24.17 -17.16
C LEU A 13 31.96 24.18 -16.48
N LEU A 14 31.13 25.20 -16.75
CA LEU A 14 29.75 25.24 -16.26
C LEU A 14 28.93 24.09 -16.84
N GLY A 15 29.06 23.80 -18.14
CA GLY A 15 28.40 22.65 -18.78
C GLY A 15 28.81 21.32 -18.13
N CYS A 16 30.10 21.13 -17.86
CA CYS A 16 30.59 19.94 -17.15
C CYS A 16 30.03 19.84 -15.72
N MET A 17 29.93 20.95 -14.98
CA MET A 17 29.33 20.96 -13.64
C MET A 17 27.84 20.59 -13.66
N PHE A 18 27.08 21.08 -14.64
CA PHE A 18 25.68 20.71 -14.81
C PHE A 18 25.50 19.21 -15.14
N ILE A 19 26.35 18.67 -16.02
CA ILE A 19 26.32 17.24 -16.37
C ILE A 19 26.68 16.37 -15.16
N VAL A 20 27.75 16.70 -14.44
CA VAL A 20 28.16 15.97 -13.23
C VAL A 20 27.09 16.06 -12.15
N GLY A 21 26.52 17.24 -11.92
CA GLY A 21 25.40 17.42 -10.99
C GLY A 21 24.22 16.53 -11.35
N TYR A 22 23.77 16.55 -12.61
CA TYR A 22 22.65 15.72 -13.07
C TYR A 22 22.93 14.21 -12.89
N LEU A 23 24.14 13.76 -13.22
CA LEU A 23 24.55 12.36 -13.03
C LEU A 23 24.59 11.97 -11.55
N SER A 24 25.18 12.81 -10.69
CA SER A 24 25.25 12.56 -9.25
C SER A 24 23.86 12.56 -8.58
N PHE A 25 22.95 13.44 -8.99
CA PHE A 25 21.56 13.42 -8.51
C PHE A 25 20.82 12.16 -8.98
N GLY A 26 21.05 11.71 -10.23
CA GLY A 26 20.50 10.45 -10.73
C GLY A 26 21.02 9.23 -9.96
N GLU A 27 22.34 9.15 -9.73
CA GLU A 27 22.96 8.04 -9.00
C GLU A 27 22.53 7.98 -7.54
N THR A 28 22.47 9.13 -6.85
CA THR A 28 21.99 9.20 -5.46
C THR A 28 20.53 8.78 -5.34
N GLY A 29 19.67 9.16 -6.29
CA GLY A 29 18.27 8.72 -6.34
C GLY A 29 18.14 7.20 -6.56
N ILE A 30 18.91 6.63 -7.49
CA ILE A 30 18.92 5.17 -7.76
C ILE A 30 19.44 4.39 -6.54
N LEU A 31 20.51 4.87 -5.90
CA LEU A 31 21.05 4.26 -4.68
C LEU A 31 20.06 4.33 -3.52
N GLY A 32 19.35 5.45 -3.39
CA GLY A 32 18.25 5.62 -2.44
C GLY A 32 17.16 4.57 -2.64
N LYS A 33 16.60 4.45 -3.86
CA LYS A 33 15.56 3.45 -4.17
C LYS A 33 16.04 2.03 -3.90
N LYS A 34 17.28 1.68 -4.29
CA LYS A 34 17.85 0.35 -4.01
C LYS A 34 17.94 0.06 -2.51
N ARG A 35 18.34 1.06 -1.71
CA ARG A 35 18.43 0.92 -0.25
C ARG A 35 17.05 0.75 0.38
N GLU A 36 16.04 1.47 -0.10
CA GLU A 36 14.66 1.34 0.39
C GLU A 36 14.07 -0.04 0.10
N VAL A 37 14.23 -0.55 -1.13
CA VAL A 37 13.84 -1.92 -1.51
C VAL A 37 14.51 -2.94 -0.59
N GLN A 38 15.82 -2.79 -0.36
CA GLN A 38 16.58 -3.71 0.47
C GLN A 38 16.09 -3.67 1.93
N GLN A 39 15.84 -2.48 2.48
CA GLN A 39 15.31 -2.33 3.84
C GLN A 39 13.93 -2.96 3.99
N LEU A 40 13.02 -2.73 3.04
CA LEU A 40 11.68 -3.34 3.05
C LEU A 40 11.76 -4.87 3.08
N MET A 41 12.60 -5.45 2.23
CA MET A 41 12.81 -6.89 2.14
C MET A 41 13.45 -7.45 3.43
N GLU A 42 14.54 -6.85 3.90
CA GLU A 42 15.24 -7.30 5.10
C GLU A 42 14.36 -7.23 6.35
N TYR A 43 13.60 -6.14 6.53
CA TYR A 43 12.73 -5.99 7.69
C TYR A 43 11.50 -6.91 7.66
N SER A 44 10.91 -7.13 6.48
CA SER A 44 9.78 -8.06 6.37
C SER A 44 10.23 -9.49 6.64
N ASN A 45 11.30 -9.95 5.99
CA ASN A 45 11.77 -11.33 6.10
C ASN A 45 12.32 -11.63 7.49
N ALA A 46 13.10 -10.72 8.09
CA ALA A 46 13.65 -10.94 9.43
C ALA A 46 12.59 -11.01 10.54
N ARG A 47 11.36 -10.54 10.26
CA ARG A 47 10.25 -10.54 11.21
C ARG A 47 9.17 -11.55 10.88
N ASN A 48 9.28 -12.30 9.79
CA ASN A 48 8.33 -13.34 9.43
C ASN A 48 8.65 -14.63 10.19
N SER A 49 7.98 -14.88 11.33
CA SER A 49 8.28 -16.03 12.19
C SER A 49 7.81 -17.36 11.62
N ASP A 50 6.76 -17.37 10.78
CA ASP A 50 6.26 -18.57 10.11
C ASP A 50 5.67 -18.27 8.72
N GLU A 51 6.44 -18.63 7.69
CA GLU A 51 6.04 -18.50 6.29
C GLU A 51 4.78 -19.29 5.92
N ASN A 52 4.48 -20.38 6.64
CA ASN A 52 3.32 -21.23 6.34
C ASN A 52 2.01 -20.60 6.83
N ILE A 53 2.09 -19.68 7.78
CA ILE A 53 0.93 -19.01 8.37
C ILE A 53 0.71 -17.63 7.73
N TYR A 54 1.78 -16.86 7.53
CA TYR A 54 1.69 -15.45 7.18
C TYR A 54 1.99 -15.15 5.71
N GLY A 55 2.53 -16.11 4.96
CA GLY A 55 2.96 -15.93 3.58
C GLY A 55 4.47 -15.97 3.44
N GLY A 56 4.92 -16.26 2.22
CA GLY A 56 6.34 -16.41 1.92
C GLY A 56 7.14 -15.12 2.11
N GLU A 57 8.45 -15.27 2.24
CA GLU A 57 9.41 -14.18 2.25
C GLU A 57 9.34 -13.33 0.97
N LEU A 58 9.62 -12.04 1.11
CA LEU A 58 9.77 -11.15 -0.03
C LEU A 58 11.05 -11.48 -0.79
N THR A 59 10.92 -11.66 -2.09
CA THR A 59 12.06 -11.55 -2.99
C THR A 59 12.36 -10.09 -3.28
N ARG A 60 13.54 -9.80 -3.84
CA ARG A 60 13.86 -8.45 -4.32
C ARG A 60 12.84 -7.92 -5.33
N LYS A 61 12.32 -8.80 -6.22
CA LYS A 61 11.31 -8.41 -7.22
C LYS A 61 9.99 -8.02 -6.55
N ASP A 62 9.64 -8.69 -5.46
CA ASP A 62 8.41 -8.40 -4.72
C ASP A 62 8.54 -7.11 -3.92
N ALA A 63 9.70 -6.86 -3.32
CA ALA A 63 9.99 -5.58 -2.67
C ALA A 63 10.01 -4.41 -3.67
N GLU A 64 10.60 -4.59 -4.85
CA GLU A 64 10.55 -3.60 -5.95
C GLU A 64 9.10 -3.34 -6.38
N PHE A 65 8.28 -4.39 -6.50
CA PHE A 65 6.87 -4.30 -6.83
C PHE A 65 6.05 -3.54 -5.78
N ILE A 66 6.20 -3.89 -4.50
CA ILE A 66 5.51 -3.19 -3.39
C ILE A 66 5.91 -1.71 -3.37
N GLN A 67 7.20 -1.41 -3.51
CA GLN A 67 7.67 -0.03 -3.47
C GLN A 67 7.12 0.81 -4.63
N GLU A 68 6.94 0.22 -5.81
CA GLU A 68 6.43 0.92 -6.99
C GLU A 68 4.90 1.04 -6.98
N HIS A 69 4.19 -0.04 -6.65
CA HIS A 69 2.75 -0.13 -6.83
C HIS A 69 1.94 0.11 -5.56
N VAL A 70 2.50 -0.13 -4.36
CA VAL A 70 1.74 -0.14 -3.11
C VAL A 70 2.13 1.01 -2.19
N LEU A 71 3.43 1.22 -1.95
CA LEU A 71 3.87 2.26 -1.02
C LEU A 71 3.48 3.66 -1.51
N GLY A 72 3.06 4.50 -0.57
CA GLY A 72 2.59 5.85 -0.83
C GLY A 72 1.26 6.16 -0.15
N GLN A 73 0.70 7.30 -0.52
CA GLN A 73 -0.59 7.78 -0.04
C GLN A 73 -1.67 7.57 -1.08
N TRP A 74 -2.83 7.14 -0.63
CA TRP A 74 -3.94 6.72 -1.48
C TRP A 74 -5.23 7.33 -0.96
N ARG A 75 -6.07 7.82 -1.88
CA ARG A 75 -7.41 8.31 -1.56
C ARG A 75 -8.45 7.32 -2.06
N ILE A 76 -9.49 7.11 -1.27
CA ILE A 76 -10.64 6.30 -1.68
C ILE A 76 -11.37 7.03 -2.80
N SER A 77 -11.44 6.41 -3.99
CA SER A 77 -12.12 6.98 -5.15
C SER A 77 -13.57 6.54 -5.21
N LYS A 78 -13.82 5.23 -5.24
CA LYS A 78 -15.18 4.66 -5.29
C LYS A 78 -15.22 3.22 -4.82
N ARG A 79 -16.42 2.76 -4.45
CA ARG A 79 -16.69 1.32 -4.28
C ARG A 79 -16.97 0.68 -5.64
N ILE A 80 -16.25 -0.39 -5.97
CA ILE A 80 -16.41 -1.14 -7.22
C ILE A 80 -17.20 -2.44 -7.04
N LYS A 81 -17.27 -2.97 -5.82
CA LYS A 81 -18.14 -4.10 -5.47
C LYS A 81 -18.70 -3.94 -4.07
N SER A 82 -20.02 -4.06 -3.95
CA SER A 82 -20.70 -4.24 -2.65
C SER A 82 -20.82 -5.73 -2.33
N LEU A 83 -20.85 -6.05 -1.05
CA LEU A 83 -21.05 -7.40 -0.53
C LEU A 83 -22.55 -7.72 -0.34
N ARG A 84 -22.88 -8.98 -0.07
CA ARG A 84 -24.27 -9.36 0.29
C ARG A 84 -24.66 -8.83 1.66
N THR A 85 -23.73 -8.86 2.60
CA THR A 85 -23.88 -8.38 3.98
C THR A 85 -22.69 -7.51 4.34
N GLY A 86 -22.86 -6.61 5.31
CA GLY A 86 -21.76 -5.80 5.83
C GLY A 86 -21.24 -4.74 4.87
N ASN A 87 -22.08 -3.74 4.54
CA ASN A 87 -21.71 -2.65 3.64
C ASN A 87 -21.81 -1.29 4.33
N ILE A 88 -20.82 -0.45 4.05
CA ILE A 88 -20.90 0.99 4.29
C ILE A 88 -22.01 1.59 3.40
N SER A 89 -22.83 2.48 3.96
CA SER A 89 -23.94 3.12 3.28
C SER A 89 -23.48 4.00 2.11
N ALA A 90 -24.39 4.38 1.21
CA ALA A 90 -24.05 5.30 0.11
C ALA A 90 -23.57 6.68 0.61
N LYS A 91 -24.07 7.14 1.77
CA LYS A 91 -23.59 8.36 2.43
C LYS A 91 -22.17 8.16 2.98
N GLY A 92 -21.93 7.04 3.67
CA GLY A 92 -20.62 6.68 4.20
C GLY A 92 -19.55 6.52 3.11
N VAL A 93 -19.93 6.01 1.94
CA VAL A 93 -19.03 5.94 0.76
C VAL A 93 -18.50 7.32 0.37
N GLU A 94 -19.34 8.36 0.40
CA GLU A 94 -18.91 9.72 0.08
C GLU A 94 -18.06 10.33 1.22
N GLU A 95 -18.41 10.04 2.47
CA GLU A 95 -17.66 10.49 3.65
C GLU A 95 -16.23 9.90 3.67
N MET A 96 -16.07 8.63 3.27
CA MET A 96 -14.77 7.96 3.17
C MET A 96 -13.81 8.58 2.16
N LYS A 97 -14.28 9.32 1.16
CA LYS A 97 -13.39 9.94 0.15
C LYS A 97 -12.47 11.02 0.74
N SER A 98 -12.79 11.51 1.93
CA SER A 98 -11.95 12.44 2.68
C SER A 98 -10.74 11.77 3.34
N LEU A 99 -10.77 10.44 3.49
CA LEU A 99 -9.74 9.66 4.15
C LEU A 99 -8.54 9.41 3.24
N ILE A 100 -7.36 9.32 3.86
CA ILE A 100 -6.10 9.00 3.19
C ILE A 100 -5.56 7.72 3.79
N ILE A 101 -5.20 6.76 2.95
CA ILE A 101 -4.54 5.53 3.37
C ILE A 101 -3.06 5.68 3.04
N THR A 102 -2.21 5.52 4.05
CA THR A 102 -0.76 5.58 3.88
C THR A 102 -0.18 4.19 4.08
N TYR A 103 0.47 3.66 3.05
CA TYR A 103 1.32 2.46 3.14
C TYR A 103 2.78 2.87 3.08
N ASP A 104 3.52 2.56 4.13
CA ASP A 104 4.95 2.81 4.26
C ASP A 104 5.65 1.54 4.78
N LYS A 105 6.97 1.46 4.60
CA LYS A 105 7.77 0.36 5.17
C LYS A 105 7.73 0.35 6.70
N ASP A 106 7.54 1.53 7.31
CA ASP A 106 7.60 1.69 8.77
C ASP A 106 6.21 1.66 9.42
N PHE A 107 5.13 1.89 8.65
CA PHE A 107 3.75 1.84 9.15
C PHE A 107 2.72 1.74 8.02
N ALA A 108 1.51 1.27 8.35
CA ALA A 108 0.33 1.34 7.51
C ALA A 108 -0.88 1.83 8.32
N ARG A 109 -1.60 2.86 7.84
CA ARG A 109 -2.77 3.41 8.56
C ARG A 109 -3.71 4.22 7.66
N ILE A 110 -4.94 4.39 8.13
CA ILE A 110 -5.91 5.35 7.57
C ILE A 110 -5.88 6.64 8.39
N GLU A 111 -5.79 7.77 7.70
CA GLU A 111 -5.67 9.12 8.24
C GLU A 111 -6.91 9.94 7.86
N GLY A 112 -7.26 10.91 8.71
CA GLY A 112 -8.42 11.79 8.51
C GLY A 112 -9.71 11.31 9.18
N TYR A 113 -9.72 10.13 9.79
CA TYR A 113 -10.85 9.67 10.60
C TYR A 113 -10.92 10.42 11.94
N ASP A 114 -12.10 10.90 12.27
CA ASP A 114 -12.47 11.51 13.54
C ASP A 114 -13.94 11.22 13.91
N GLN A 115 -14.37 11.71 15.07
CA GLN A 115 -15.73 11.54 15.59
C GLN A 115 -16.83 12.18 14.71
N PHE A 116 -16.49 12.98 13.70
CA PHE A 116 -17.41 13.67 12.80
C PHE A 116 -17.36 13.14 11.37
N THR A 117 -16.48 12.17 11.09
CA THR A 117 -16.27 11.63 9.74
C THR A 117 -17.54 10.99 9.18
N PHE A 118 -18.17 10.10 9.97
CA PHE A 118 -19.39 9.42 9.57
C PHE A 118 -20.62 10.01 10.24
N SER A 119 -21.64 10.31 9.45
CA SER A 119 -22.93 10.77 9.99
C SER A 119 -23.81 9.63 10.51
N ASN A 120 -23.51 8.38 10.14
CA ASN A 120 -24.30 7.20 10.48
C ASN A 120 -23.50 6.23 11.37
N PRO A 121 -24.00 5.89 12.59
CA PRO A 121 -23.32 4.96 13.49
C PRO A 121 -23.06 3.56 12.91
N LYS A 122 -23.89 3.09 11.96
CA LYS A 122 -23.65 1.81 11.29
C LYS A 122 -22.42 1.83 10.38
N ASP A 123 -22.13 2.97 9.76
CA ASP A 123 -20.94 3.11 8.91
C ASP A 123 -19.69 3.17 9.78
N VAL A 124 -19.77 3.81 10.95
CA VAL A 124 -18.71 3.73 11.98
C VAL A 124 -18.44 2.29 12.38
N TYR A 125 -19.48 1.50 12.65
CA TYR A 125 -19.34 0.09 13.02
C TYR A 125 -18.57 -0.70 11.94
N PHE A 126 -19.03 -0.67 10.68
CA PHE A 126 -18.36 -1.42 9.61
C PHE A 126 -16.95 -0.90 9.31
N TYR A 127 -16.74 0.42 9.35
CA TYR A 127 -15.41 1.00 9.22
C TYR A 127 -14.43 0.45 10.27
N ASN A 128 -14.86 0.37 11.53
CA ASN A 128 -14.04 -0.17 12.61
C ASN A 128 -13.78 -1.67 12.45
N GLN A 129 -14.83 -2.44 12.13
CA GLN A 129 -14.71 -3.90 12.01
C GLN A 129 -13.83 -4.32 10.84
N CYS A 130 -13.81 -3.55 9.74
CA CYS A 130 -12.93 -3.82 8.62
C CYS A 130 -11.51 -3.24 8.77
N GLY A 131 -11.10 -2.88 9.99
CA GLY A 131 -9.73 -2.47 10.26
C GLY A 131 -9.48 -0.96 10.29
N GLY A 132 -10.49 -0.12 10.06
CA GLY A 132 -10.31 1.31 9.76
C GLY A 132 -9.57 2.13 10.81
N ASN A 133 -9.63 1.70 12.08
CA ASN A 133 -8.96 2.36 13.21
C ASN A 133 -7.68 1.65 13.69
N TYR A 134 -7.25 0.57 13.02
CA TYR A 134 -6.14 -0.26 13.48
C TYR A 134 -4.91 -0.08 12.60
N GLY A 135 -4.20 1.03 12.79
CA GLY A 135 -2.90 1.23 12.16
C GLY A 135 -1.86 0.22 12.65
N LEU A 136 -0.96 -0.18 11.77
CA LEU A 136 0.13 -1.10 12.07
C LEU A 136 1.46 -0.39 12.00
N ASN A 137 2.31 -0.58 13.01
CA ASN A 137 3.71 -0.19 12.94
C ASN A 137 4.55 -1.37 12.49
N LEU A 138 5.50 -1.11 11.59
CA LEU A 138 6.37 -2.09 10.98
C LEU A 138 5.54 -3.24 10.35
N PRO A 139 4.78 -2.97 9.27
CA PRO A 139 4.08 -4.03 8.54
C PRO A 139 5.06 -5.03 7.92
N VAL A 140 4.78 -6.33 8.05
CA VAL A 140 5.46 -7.39 7.29
C VAL A 140 4.65 -7.67 6.04
N TYR A 141 5.18 -7.27 4.88
CA TYR A 141 4.47 -7.39 3.60
C TYR A 141 4.71 -8.73 2.92
N HIS A 142 3.70 -9.19 2.17
CA HIS A 142 3.73 -10.42 1.38
C HIS A 142 3.09 -10.19 0.01
N VAL A 143 3.53 -10.97 -0.98
CA VAL A 143 3.04 -10.89 -2.36
C VAL A 143 2.62 -12.28 -2.85
N ASN A 144 1.39 -12.39 -3.32
CA ASN A 144 0.87 -13.54 -4.04
C ASN A 144 0.51 -13.15 -5.48
N ARG A 145 1.21 -13.76 -6.45
CA ARG A 145 0.99 -13.53 -7.90
C ARG A 145 0.03 -14.52 -8.54
N HIS A 146 -0.43 -15.51 -7.78
CA HIS A 146 -1.39 -16.52 -8.23
C HIS A 146 -2.75 -16.21 -7.62
N VAL A 147 -3.41 -15.19 -8.19
CA VAL A 147 -4.76 -14.77 -7.79
C VAL A 147 -5.77 -15.40 -8.72
N ASP A 148 -6.80 -16.06 -8.17
CA ASP A 148 -8.00 -16.43 -8.95
C ASP A 148 -8.94 -15.24 -8.95
N GLU A 149 -8.99 -14.50 -10.06
CA GLU A 149 -9.80 -13.28 -10.14
C GLU A 149 -11.31 -13.55 -10.05
N ASN A 150 -11.76 -14.81 -10.15
CA ASN A 150 -13.17 -15.16 -10.01
C ASN A 150 -13.59 -15.41 -8.56
N ASN A 151 -12.63 -15.66 -7.67
CA ASN A 151 -12.86 -16.05 -6.28
C ASN A 151 -11.89 -15.33 -5.35
N ILE A 152 -11.90 -14.00 -5.38
CA ILE A 152 -11.09 -13.21 -4.45
C ILE A 152 -11.82 -13.06 -3.11
N PRO A 153 -11.13 -13.23 -1.96
CA PRO A 153 -11.75 -13.04 -0.66
C PRO A 153 -11.85 -11.54 -0.33
N ILE A 154 -13.04 -11.10 0.10
CA ILE A 154 -13.27 -9.74 0.60
C ILE A 154 -13.78 -9.81 2.04
N ASN A 155 -13.18 -8.99 2.91
CA ASN A 155 -13.57 -8.86 4.30
C ASN A 155 -14.96 -8.20 4.39
N ASN A 156 -15.90 -8.87 5.08
CA ASN A 156 -17.26 -8.38 5.27
C ASN A 156 -17.52 -7.70 6.64
N GLY A 157 -16.51 -7.60 7.51
CA GLY A 157 -16.60 -6.97 8.82
C GLY A 157 -17.26 -7.82 9.91
N ASP A 158 -17.60 -9.08 9.64
CA ASP A 158 -18.15 -10.04 10.60
C ASP A 158 -17.20 -11.25 10.79
N PHE A 159 -15.88 -11.04 10.67
CA PHE A 159 -14.84 -12.08 10.71
C PHE A 159 -15.05 -13.20 9.67
N GLN A 160 -15.73 -12.88 8.58
CA GLN A 160 -15.96 -13.79 7.45
C GLN A 160 -15.47 -13.16 6.16
N MET A 161 -14.97 -14.01 5.27
CA MET A 161 -14.59 -13.62 3.93
C MET A 161 -15.73 -13.97 2.97
N GLU A 162 -16.15 -13.02 2.15
CA GLU A 162 -17.05 -13.28 1.02
C GLU A 162 -16.20 -13.41 -0.24
N GLU A 163 -16.28 -14.56 -0.92
CA GLU A 163 -15.64 -14.76 -2.21
C GLU A 163 -16.43 -14.08 -3.31
N VAL A 164 -15.76 -13.22 -4.09
CA VAL A 164 -16.38 -12.50 -5.20
C VAL A 164 -15.50 -12.54 -6.44
N ALA A 165 -16.12 -12.46 -7.61
CA ALA A 165 -15.40 -12.19 -8.83
C ALA A 165 -14.98 -10.72 -8.88
N PHE A 166 -13.71 -10.47 -9.21
CA PHE A 166 -13.19 -9.14 -9.43
C PHE A 166 -13.89 -8.49 -10.63
N PRO A 167 -14.44 -7.27 -10.49
CA PRO A 167 -15.35 -6.72 -11.49
C PRO A 167 -14.66 -6.17 -12.74
N LEU A 168 -13.33 -5.99 -12.71
CA LEU A 168 -12.56 -5.44 -13.82
C LEU A 168 -11.76 -6.54 -14.51
N LYS A 169 -11.58 -6.42 -15.82
CA LYS A 169 -10.77 -7.38 -16.59
C LYS A 169 -9.31 -6.93 -16.61
N CYS A 170 -8.57 -7.29 -15.56
CA CYS A 170 -7.13 -7.06 -15.45
C CYS A 170 -6.44 -8.27 -14.80
N GLU A 171 -5.12 -8.30 -14.88
CA GLU A 171 -4.31 -9.22 -14.08
C GLU A 171 -4.25 -8.70 -12.64
N LEU A 172 -4.25 -9.58 -11.66
CA LEU A 172 -4.16 -9.19 -10.25
C LEU A 172 -2.95 -9.79 -9.56
N VAL A 173 -2.28 -8.95 -8.79
CA VAL A 173 -1.35 -9.36 -7.75
C VAL A 173 -1.97 -9.02 -6.41
N TYR A 174 -2.03 -10.00 -5.51
CA TYR A 174 -2.50 -9.80 -4.15
C TYR A 174 -1.31 -9.45 -3.26
N VAL A 175 -1.40 -8.32 -2.57
CA VAL A 175 -0.44 -7.85 -1.60
C VAL A 175 -1.16 -7.74 -0.27
N PHE A 176 -0.55 -8.24 0.78
CA PHE A 176 -1.08 -8.07 2.12
C PHE A 176 0.04 -7.89 3.13
N TYR A 177 -0.32 -7.49 4.34
CA TYR A 177 0.66 -7.37 5.41
C TYR A 177 0.09 -7.80 6.76
N ASN A 178 0.98 -8.14 7.69
CA ASN A 178 0.63 -8.54 9.05
C ASN A 178 1.75 -8.16 10.04
N LEU A 179 1.67 -8.65 11.28
CA LEU A 179 2.65 -8.40 12.34
C LEU A 179 3.96 -9.18 12.20
N GLY A 180 3.96 -10.26 11.43
CA GLY A 180 5.05 -11.21 11.26
C GLY A 180 5.13 -12.29 12.34
N TYR A 181 4.23 -12.31 13.32
CA TYR A 181 4.27 -13.28 14.42
C TYR A 181 2.89 -13.68 14.89
N THR A 182 2.82 -14.82 15.58
CA THR A 182 1.57 -15.38 16.13
C THR A 182 1.26 -14.89 17.54
N GLU A 183 0.00 -15.05 17.96
CA GLU A 183 -0.36 -14.94 19.39
C GLU A 183 0.34 -16.02 20.24
N GLU A 184 0.78 -17.14 19.63
CA GLU A 184 1.58 -18.14 20.34
C GLU A 184 2.99 -17.62 20.65
N ASP A 185 3.60 -16.90 19.70
CA ASP A 185 4.90 -16.24 19.88
C ASP A 185 4.80 -15.08 20.88
N TYR A 186 3.70 -14.33 20.83
CA TYR A 186 3.47 -13.16 21.69
C TYR A 186 2.02 -13.10 22.23
N PRO A 187 1.70 -13.85 23.31
CA PRO A 187 0.34 -13.95 23.85
C PRO A 187 -0.26 -12.66 24.41
N SER A 188 0.58 -11.65 24.67
CA SER A 188 0.14 -10.33 25.11
C SER A 188 -0.38 -9.45 23.97
N VAL A 189 -0.16 -9.86 22.72
CA VAL A 189 -0.66 -9.16 21.55
C VAL A 189 -2.05 -9.72 21.25
N ILE A 190 -3.08 -8.92 21.48
CA ILE A 190 -4.41 -9.22 20.95
C ILE A 190 -4.32 -8.96 19.45
N CYS A 191 -4.26 -10.02 18.64
CA CYS A 191 -4.28 -9.87 17.19
C CYS A 191 -5.69 -9.42 16.80
N CYS A 192 -5.83 -8.14 16.48
CA CYS A 192 -6.94 -7.71 15.66
C CYS A 192 -6.70 -8.32 14.28
N TYR A 193 -7.51 -9.32 13.91
CA TYR A 193 -7.42 -9.98 12.59
C TYR A 193 -7.69 -9.03 11.41
N ASP A 194 -8.16 -7.82 11.71
CA ASP A 194 -8.49 -6.78 10.75
C ASP A 194 -7.55 -5.57 10.96
N TYR A 195 -6.41 -5.57 10.27
CA TYR A 195 -5.52 -4.40 10.24
C TYR A 195 -6.04 -3.36 9.25
N ALA A 196 -5.57 -2.12 9.39
CA ALA A 196 -5.99 -1.02 8.53
C ALA A 196 -5.68 -1.26 7.05
N ALA A 197 -6.68 -1.72 6.29
CA ALA A 197 -6.58 -1.83 4.85
C ALA A 197 -5.44 -2.79 4.40
N ASP A 198 -5.40 -3.98 4.98
CA ASP A 198 -4.32 -4.96 4.80
C ASP A 198 -4.46 -5.87 3.59
N GLN A 199 -5.63 -5.94 2.96
CA GLN A 199 -5.89 -6.81 1.82
C GLN A 199 -5.96 -6.02 0.52
N ILE A 200 -4.83 -5.97 -0.19
CA ILE A 200 -4.60 -5.07 -1.33
C ILE A 200 -4.53 -5.89 -2.62
N TYR A 201 -5.27 -5.49 -3.64
CA TYR A 201 -5.19 -6.04 -4.98
C TYR A 201 -4.61 -4.98 -5.92
N VAL A 202 -3.66 -5.41 -6.74
CA VAL A 202 -2.86 -4.53 -7.59
C VAL A 202 -2.97 -4.98 -9.04
N ASP A 203 -3.31 -4.06 -9.95
CA ASP A 203 -3.07 -4.27 -11.37
C ASP A 203 -1.60 -3.93 -11.66
N PRO A 204 -0.75 -4.89 -12.07
CA PRO A 204 0.67 -4.63 -12.31
C PRO A 204 0.92 -3.63 -13.46
N LYS A 205 -0.10 -3.26 -14.24
CA LYS A 205 0.01 -2.28 -15.34
C LYS A 205 -0.38 -0.86 -14.95
N ASP A 206 -0.97 -0.66 -13.78
CA ASP A 206 -1.42 0.64 -13.29
C ASP A 206 -0.75 0.95 -11.95
N THR A 207 0.13 1.96 -11.94
CA THR A 207 0.81 2.40 -10.72
C THR A 207 0.00 3.42 -9.94
N ASP A 208 -1.06 4.00 -10.51
CA ASP A 208 -1.83 5.09 -9.91
C ASP A 208 -3.17 4.62 -9.34
N LYS A 209 -3.44 3.32 -9.43
CA LYS A 209 -4.59 2.66 -8.82
C LYS A 209 -4.21 1.50 -7.92
N LEU A 210 -4.96 1.39 -6.82
CA LEU A 210 -4.99 0.20 -5.98
C LEU A 210 -6.43 -0.22 -5.76
N TYR A 211 -6.62 -1.49 -5.44
CA TYR A 211 -7.91 -2.00 -5.02
C TYR A 211 -7.82 -2.57 -3.62
N LEU A 212 -8.82 -2.30 -2.81
CA LEU A 212 -8.80 -2.61 -1.38
C LEU A 212 -10.04 -3.39 -0.97
N SER A 213 -9.82 -4.50 -0.27
CA SER A 213 -10.85 -5.24 0.47
C SER A 213 -11.08 -4.55 1.83
N PHE A 214 -12.25 -3.94 2.00
CA PHE A 214 -12.62 -3.17 3.19
C PHE A 214 -14.15 -3.05 3.30
N CYS A 215 -14.86 -4.08 3.79
CA CYS A 215 -16.34 -4.10 3.85
C CYS A 215 -16.98 -3.84 2.48
N GLY A 216 -16.40 -4.48 1.46
CA GLY A 216 -16.58 -4.16 0.04
C GLY A 216 -15.23 -4.07 -0.67
N LEU A 217 -15.27 -3.99 -2.00
CA LEU A 217 -14.08 -3.77 -2.80
C LEU A 217 -14.07 -2.33 -3.31
N TRP A 218 -12.94 -1.66 -3.09
CA TRP A 218 -12.77 -0.23 -3.35
C TRP A 218 -11.66 0.02 -4.36
N GLU A 219 -11.83 1.03 -5.20
CA GLU A 219 -10.76 1.61 -6.02
C GLU A 219 -10.18 2.81 -5.26
N LEU A 220 -8.85 2.84 -5.18
CA LEU A 220 -8.06 3.92 -4.60
C LEU A 220 -7.27 4.61 -5.71
N GLU A 221 -7.06 5.91 -5.55
CA GLU A 221 -6.22 6.73 -6.43
C GLU A 221 -5.00 7.23 -5.68
N ARG A 222 -3.84 7.18 -6.34
CA ARG A 222 -2.59 7.66 -5.75
C ARG A 222 -2.66 9.17 -5.52
N VAL A 223 -2.25 9.61 -4.34
CA VAL A 223 -2.05 11.03 -4.03
C VAL A 223 -0.68 11.46 -4.60
N PRO A 224 -0.63 12.46 -5.50
CA PRO A 224 0.64 12.97 -6.01
C PRO A 224 1.53 13.51 -4.88
N LYS A 225 2.82 13.18 -4.93
CA LYS A 225 3.85 13.72 -4.02
C LYS A 225 4.18 15.18 -4.33
#